data_AF-A0A8J1MZ69-F1
#
_entry.id   AF-A0A8J1MZ69-F1
#
_cell.length_a   1.000
_cell.length_b   1.000
_cell.length_c   1.000
_cell.angle_alpha   90.00
_cell.angle_beta   90.00
_cell.angle_gamma   90.00
#
_symmetry.space_group_name_H-M   'P 1'
#
loop_
_entity.id
_entity.type
_entity.pdbx_description
1 polymer ?
#
loop_
_entity_poly.entity_id
_entity_poly.type
_entity_poly.pdbx_seq_one_letter_code
_entity_poly.pdbx_strand_id
1 'polypeptide(L)'
;MMDSTDFKLLHHVSSLSKKCNVNNMNILQPSFNFIYCTLHQSSANCRIRGTAMLLSNCSLIDRIEQMLALTWAPSSSSESLQTLCCSSWFITSTLVHLQHCYNLEVHRTLHVDLDKMLHLISFSSPGKSPLLLVSIIQLLKTLLRQSFSSALLKTKLSDQPLDESTLQPLNTQSTLYLVAALQNFLIQKHLLLVQASIGCLGSLLEFLFIKNKDIAFHVASQPSNHFVLFTCLNGAQSGFLQRGVLRFMSMLLKYSCTDTLPLFEMKQVIENAAKIHLSDIPFSVAVELRDFLLQLQGTKCAIGDAESSIINELLDKVSCIQEPPGTQDLLCVNGIIVSLSHVTG
;
A
#
# COMPACT_ATOMS: atom_id res chain seq x y z
N MET A 1 25.77 -3.36 -0.65
CA MET A 1 25.88 -3.58 -2.11
C MET A 1 25.79 -5.09 -2.30
N MET A 2 24.95 -5.62 -3.19
CA MET A 2 24.94 -7.08 -3.42
C MET A 2 26.24 -7.47 -4.12
N ASP A 3 27.07 -8.27 -3.47
CA ASP A 3 28.30 -8.80 -4.06
C ASP A 3 28.00 -10.03 -4.93
N SER A 4 29.00 -10.55 -5.64
CA SER A 4 28.86 -11.75 -6.47
C SER A 4 28.33 -12.96 -5.69
N THR A 5 28.61 -13.02 -4.39
CA THR A 5 28.12 -14.04 -3.46
C THR A 5 26.61 -13.92 -3.23
N ASP A 6 26.09 -12.70 -3.07
CA ASP A 6 24.66 -12.48 -2.83
C ASP A 6 23.82 -12.87 -4.06
N PHE A 7 24.34 -12.61 -5.25
CA PHE A 7 23.67 -13.02 -6.49
C PHE A 7 23.65 -14.55 -6.65
N LYS A 8 24.75 -15.24 -6.30
CA LYS A 8 24.79 -16.71 -6.27
C LYS A 8 23.80 -17.26 -5.25
N LEU A 9 23.70 -16.65 -4.06
CA LEU A 9 22.73 -17.04 -3.04
C LEU A 9 21.29 -16.86 -3.54
N LEU A 10 20.96 -15.71 -4.15
CA LEU A 10 19.66 -15.48 -4.77
C LEU A 10 19.33 -16.55 -5.82
N HIS A 11 20.31 -16.90 -6.66
CA HIS A 11 20.16 -17.97 -7.63
C HIS A 11 19.90 -19.33 -6.99
N HIS A 12 20.65 -19.70 -5.94
CA HIS A 12 20.46 -20.95 -5.23
C HIS A 12 19.11 -21.03 -4.51
N VAL A 13 18.69 -19.94 -3.84
CA VAL A 13 17.39 -19.86 -3.17
C VAL A 13 16.25 -19.97 -4.19
N SER A 14 16.31 -19.23 -5.30
CA SER A 14 15.35 -19.35 -6.41
C SER A 14 15.30 -20.77 -6.97
N SER A 15 16.47 -21.40 -7.15
CA SER A 15 16.58 -22.78 -7.64
C SER A 15 16.10 -23.82 -6.62
N LEU A 16 16.13 -23.52 -5.33
CA LEU A 16 15.58 -24.38 -4.28
C LEU A 16 14.06 -24.27 -4.28
N SER A 17 13.52 -23.05 -4.29
CA SER A 17 12.08 -22.79 -4.27
C SER A 17 11.36 -23.44 -5.45
N LYS A 18 11.97 -23.50 -6.65
CA LYS A 18 11.35 -24.20 -7.79
C LYS A 18 11.23 -25.73 -7.61
N LYS A 19 12.08 -26.34 -6.79
CA LYS A 19 12.07 -27.79 -6.52
C LYS A 19 11.13 -28.17 -5.38
N CYS A 20 10.75 -27.21 -4.54
CA CYS A 20 9.82 -27.41 -3.45
C CYS A 20 8.39 -27.65 -3.96
N ASN A 21 7.63 -28.47 -3.25
CA ASN A 21 6.18 -28.59 -3.40
C ASN A 21 5.45 -27.66 -2.42
N VAL A 22 4.12 -27.59 -2.55
CA VAL A 22 3.25 -26.76 -1.70
C VAL A 22 3.39 -27.06 -0.19
N ASN A 23 3.72 -28.31 0.15
CA ASN A 23 3.83 -28.78 1.53
C ASN A 23 5.19 -28.44 2.16
N ASN A 24 6.19 -28.01 1.37
CA ASN A 24 7.50 -27.58 1.86
C ASN A 24 7.47 -26.14 2.45
N MET A 25 6.45 -25.84 3.27
CA MET A 25 6.18 -24.48 3.78
C MET A 25 7.36 -23.90 4.58
N ASN A 26 8.03 -24.75 5.37
CA ASN A 26 9.20 -24.38 6.19
C ASN A 26 10.42 -23.94 5.36
N ILE A 27 10.46 -24.27 4.08
CA ILE A 27 11.53 -23.88 3.15
C ILE A 27 11.07 -22.72 2.28
N LEU A 28 9.85 -22.80 1.75
CA LEU A 28 9.29 -21.79 0.85
C LEU A 28 9.13 -20.43 1.54
N GLN A 29 8.62 -20.41 2.78
CA GLN A 29 8.36 -19.15 3.47
C GLN A 29 9.65 -18.35 3.72
N PRO A 30 10.73 -18.91 4.30
CA PRO A 30 11.99 -18.19 4.44
C PRO A 30 12.63 -17.83 3.10
N SER A 31 12.49 -18.69 2.08
CA SER A 31 13.01 -18.42 0.73
C SER A 31 12.36 -17.18 0.10
N PHE A 32 11.04 -17.05 0.21
CA PHE A 32 10.31 -15.90 -0.34
C PHE A 32 10.62 -14.62 0.43
N ASN A 33 10.73 -14.70 1.75
CA ASN A 33 11.21 -13.58 2.56
C ASN A 33 12.62 -13.15 2.15
N PHE A 34 13.55 -14.10 1.97
CA PHE A 34 14.91 -13.80 1.55
C PHE A 34 14.92 -13.08 0.20
N ILE A 35 14.17 -13.59 -0.79
CA ILE A 35 14.08 -12.96 -2.11
C ILE A 35 13.49 -11.55 -1.98
N TYR A 36 12.40 -11.39 -1.23
CA TYR A 36 11.78 -10.09 -0.99
C TYR A 36 12.75 -9.08 -0.37
N CYS A 37 13.46 -9.46 0.69
CA CYS A 37 14.43 -8.59 1.37
C CYS A 37 15.59 -8.22 0.45
N THR A 38 16.12 -9.21 -0.27
CA THR A 38 17.24 -9.02 -1.19
C THR A 38 16.87 -7.99 -2.24
N LEU A 39 15.65 -8.04 -2.80
CA LEU A 39 15.19 -7.07 -3.77
C LEU A 39 15.05 -5.67 -3.17
N HIS A 40 14.53 -5.51 -1.94
CA HIS A 40 14.35 -4.18 -1.34
C HIS A 40 15.65 -3.53 -0.87
N GLN A 41 16.60 -4.30 -0.36
CA GLN A 41 17.89 -3.78 0.15
C GLN A 41 18.96 -3.57 -0.93
N SER A 42 18.67 -3.99 -2.16
CA SER A 42 19.62 -3.92 -3.27
C SER A 42 19.72 -2.57 -3.93
N SER A 43 20.92 -2.27 -4.48
CA SER A 43 21.10 -1.17 -5.41
C SER A 43 20.23 -1.36 -6.66
N ALA A 44 19.89 -0.27 -7.36
CA ALA A 44 19.03 -0.33 -8.55
C ALA A 44 19.53 -1.34 -9.61
N ASN A 45 20.83 -1.35 -9.91
CA ASN A 45 21.41 -2.29 -10.88
C ASN A 45 21.28 -3.75 -10.42
N CYS A 46 21.45 -4.01 -9.13
CA CYS A 46 21.28 -5.34 -8.55
C CYS A 46 19.82 -5.78 -8.59
N ARG A 47 18.87 -4.86 -8.32
CA ARG A 47 17.42 -5.14 -8.44
C ARG A 47 17.05 -5.56 -9.86
N ILE A 48 17.48 -4.82 -10.87
CA ILE A 48 17.21 -5.13 -12.28
C ILE A 48 17.68 -6.55 -12.62
N ARG A 49 18.96 -6.86 -12.34
CA ARG A 49 19.55 -8.18 -12.64
C ARG A 49 18.88 -9.30 -11.86
N GLY A 50 18.64 -9.09 -10.57
CA GLY A 50 17.99 -10.07 -9.69
C GLY A 50 16.57 -10.36 -10.12
N THR A 51 15.78 -9.32 -10.42
CA THR A 51 14.41 -9.48 -10.92
C THR A 51 14.40 -10.18 -12.27
N ALA A 52 15.22 -9.78 -13.24
CA ALA A 52 15.30 -10.46 -14.54
C ALA A 52 15.61 -11.96 -14.39
N MET A 53 16.56 -12.30 -13.51
CA MET A 53 16.89 -13.69 -13.19
C MET A 53 15.69 -14.45 -12.60
N LEU A 54 14.95 -13.84 -11.68
CA LEU A 54 13.75 -14.45 -11.08
C LEU A 54 12.61 -14.63 -12.11
N LEU A 55 12.39 -13.64 -12.97
CA LEU A 55 11.35 -13.69 -14.01
C LEU A 55 11.65 -14.71 -15.12
N SER A 56 12.93 -15.02 -15.36
CA SER A 56 13.33 -16.10 -16.28
C SER A 56 13.03 -17.50 -15.72
N ASN A 57 12.81 -17.63 -14.41
CA ASN A 57 12.52 -18.90 -13.76
C ASN A 57 11.01 -19.17 -13.74
N CYS A 58 10.45 -19.63 -14.86
CA CYS A 58 9.01 -19.91 -15.00
C CYS A 58 8.46 -20.82 -13.89
N SER A 59 9.23 -21.83 -13.46
CA SER A 59 8.81 -22.74 -12.39
C SER A 59 8.69 -22.08 -11.01
N LEU A 60 9.46 -21.03 -10.73
CA LEU A 60 9.28 -20.22 -9.53
C LEU A 60 7.98 -19.41 -9.63
N ILE A 61 7.70 -18.83 -10.80
CA ILE A 61 6.48 -18.06 -11.05
C ILE A 61 5.25 -18.97 -10.91
N ASP A 62 5.27 -20.18 -11.48
CA ASP A 62 4.21 -21.18 -11.29
C ASP A 62 4.03 -21.57 -9.81
N ARG A 63 5.14 -21.69 -9.07
CA ARG A 63 5.08 -21.99 -7.64
C ARG A 63 4.42 -20.86 -6.86
N ILE A 64 4.76 -19.61 -7.16
CA ILE A 64 4.14 -18.42 -6.54
C ILE A 64 2.64 -18.42 -6.86
N GLU A 65 2.23 -18.64 -8.11
CA GLU A 65 0.81 -18.71 -8.50
C GLU A 65 0.04 -19.76 -7.69
N GLN A 66 0.61 -20.96 -7.55
CA GLN A 66 0.03 -22.01 -6.73
C GLN A 66 -0.10 -21.62 -5.25
N MET A 67 0.86 -20.87 -4.69
CA MET A 67 0.78 -20.39 -3.31
C MET A 67 -0.30 -19.33 -3.13
N LEU A 68 -0.42 -18.41 -4.09
CA LEU A 68 -1.48 -17.39 -4.08
C LEU A 68 -2.87 -18.04 -4.08
N ALA A 69 -3.05 -19.12 -4.85
CA ALA A 69 -4.30 -19.86 -4.92
C ALA A 69 -4.74 -20.47 -3.57
N LEU A 70 -3.80 -20.82 -2.69
CA LEU A 70 -4.10 -21.37 -1.35
C LEU A 70 -4.74 -20.36 -0.41
N THR A 71 -4.63 -19.05 -0.72
CA THR A 71 -5.34 -17.98 0.00
C THR A 71 -6.84 -18.25 0.06
N TRP A 72 -7.37 -18.93 -0.96
CA TRP A 72 -8.79 -19.21 -1.13
C TRP A 72 -9.21 -20.60 -0.64
N ALA A 73 -8.26 -21.43 -0.18
CA ALA A 73 -8.56 -22.79 0.25
C ALA A 73 -9.33 -22.82 1.59
N PRO A 74 -10.15 -23.85 1.86
CA PRO A 74 -10.84 -24.00 3.15
C PRO A 74 -9.87 -24.08 4.35
N SER A 75 -8.66 -24.61 4.13
CA SER A 75 -7.58 -24.72 5.12
C SER A 75 -6.80 -23.42 5.36
N SER A 76 -7.20 -22.32 4.72
CA SER A 76 -6.51 -21.02 4.79
C SER A 76 -6.60 -20.31 6.15
N SER A 77 -7.24 -20.91 7.14
CA SER A 77 -7.24 -20.46 8.54
C SER A 77 -5.97 -20.84 9.30
N SER A 78 -5.15 -21.78 8.79
CA SER A 78 -3.89 -22.16 9.42
C SER A 78 -2.88 -21.01 9.37
N GLU A 79 -2.29 -20.67 10.52
CA GLU A 79 -1.32 -19.58 10.66
C GLU A 79 -0.10 -19.77 9.74
N SER A 80 0.47 -20.98 9.68
CA SER A 80 1.61 -21.27 8.80
C SER A 80 1.27 -21.07 7.32
N LEU A 81 0.03 -21.40 6.92
CA LEU A 81 -0.42 -21.20 5.54
C LEU A 81 -0.62 -19.73 5.23
N GLN A 82 -1.19 -18.97 6.17
CA GLN A 82 -1.31 -17.53 6.02
C GLN A 82 0.05 -16.84 5.92
N THR A 83 1.04 -17.22 6.73
CA THR A 83 2.37 -16.60 6.66
C THR A 83 3.08 -16.84 5.33
N LEU A 84 2.94 -18.05 4.76
CA LEU A 84 3.42 -18.36 3.42
C LEU A 84 2.66 -17.57 2.34
N CYS A 85 1.34 -17.46 2.46
CA CYS A 85 0.53 -16.64 1.54
C CYS A 85 0.96 -15.18 1.60
N CYS A 86 1.14 -14.59 2.80
CA CYS A 86 1.63 -13.22 2.96
C CYS A 86 2.95 -13.00 2.23
N SER A 87 3.92 -13.89 2.45
CA SER A 87 5.24 -13.82 1.81
C SER A 87 5.12 -13.92 0.28
N SER A 88 4.19 -14.75 -0.21
CA SER A 88 3.88 -14.92 -1.64
C SER A 88 3.22 -13.69 -2.26
N TRP A 89 2.31 -13.02 -1.55
CA TRP A 89 1.69 -11.77 -2.01
C TRP A 89 2.70 -10.62 -2.05
N PHE A 90 3.57 -10.49 -1.03
CA PHE A 90 4.59 -9.45 -0.99
C PHE A 90 5.63 -9.59 -2.10
N ILE A 91 6.14 -10.81 -2.34
CA ILE A 91 7.07 -11.05 -3.45
C ILE A 91 6.37 -10.82 -4.80
N THR A 92 5.12 -11.22 -4.96
CA THR A 92 4.35 -10.99 -6.20
C THR A 92 4.20 -9.51 -6.48
N SER A 93 3.76 -8.73 -5.49
CA SER A 93 3.63 -7.27 -5.62
C SER A 93 4.98 -6.62 -5.97
N THR A 94 6.06 -7.04 -5.34
CA THR A 94 7.41 -6.54 -5.64
C THR A 94 7.85 -6.89 -7.07
N LEU A 95 7.65 -8.13 -7.51
CA LEU A 95 8.01 -8.56 -8.86
C LEU A 95 7.20 -7.82 -9.93
N VAL A 96 5.88 -7.66 -9.73
CA VAL A 96 5.00 -6.91 -10.63
C VAL A 96 5.43 -5.44 -10.70
N HIS A 97 5.76 -4.83 -9.57
CA HIS A 97 6.25 -3.46 -9.51
C HIS A 97 7.56 -3.30 -10.29
N LEU A 98 8.57 -4.11 -9.97
CA LEU A 98 9.91 -4.02 -10.57
C LEU A 98 9.89 -4.39 -12.06
N GLN A 99 9.05 -5.36 -12.46
CA GLN A 99 8.86 -5.70 -13.87
C GLN A 99 8.39 -4.50 -14.67
N HIS A 100 7.37 -3.78 -14.19
CA HIS A 100 6.85 -2.60 -14.86
C HIS A 100 7.83 -1.43 -14.84
N CYS A 101 8.44 -1.13 -13.69
CA CYS A 101 9.38 -0.01 -13.55
C CYS A 101 10.61 -0.14 -14.44
N TYR A 102 11.08 -1.36 -14.68
CA TYR A 102 12.27 -1.63 -15.50
C TYR A 102 11.95 -2.25 -16.87
N ASN A 103 10.66 -2.36 -17.22
CA ASN A 103 10.17 -2.97 -18.46
C ASN A 103 10.85 -4.31 -18.78
N LEU A 104 10.91 -5.20 -17.79
CA LEU A 104 11.61 -6.48 -17.93
C LEU A 104 10.76 -7.49 -18.70
N GLU A 105 11.45 -8.33 -19.48
CA GLU A 105 10.82 -9.43 -20.21
C GLU A 105 10.23 -10.48 -19.26
N VAL A 106 9.04 -10.96 -19.62
CA VAL A 106 8.29 -11.95 -18.86
C VAL A 106 8.09 -13.19 -19.72
N HIS A 107 8.52 -14.34 -19.20
CA HIS A 107 8.38 -15.63 -19.88
C HIS A 107 7.13 -16.40 -19.42
N ARG A 108 6.58 -16.05 -18.24
CA ARG A 108 5.39 -16.69 -17.66
C ARG A 108 4.51 -15.66 -16.96
N THR A 109 3.23 -15.63 -17.31
CA THR A 109 2.22 -14.74 -16.71
C THR A 109 1.51 -15.42 -15.54
N LEU A 110 1.40 -14.71 -14.41
CA LEU A 110 0.61 -15.06 -13.24
C LEU A 110 -0.86 -14.74 -13.46
N HIS A 111 -1.75 -15.58 -12.94
CA HIS A 111 -3.17 -15.28 -12.90
C HIS A 111 -3.67 -15.10 -11.48
N VAL A 112 -4.35 -13.97 -11.24
CA VAL A 112 -5.01 -13.69 -9.96
C VAL A 112 -6.49 -13.39 -10.23
N ASP A 113 -7.34 -13.96 -9.39
CA ASP A 113 -8.78 -13.71 -9.40
C ASP A 113 -9.07 -12.38 -8.71
N LEU A 114 -9.41 -11.36 -9.51
CA LEU A 114 -9.62 -10.00 -9.00
C LEU A 114 -10.89 -9.93 -8.15
N ASP A 115 -11.93 -10.67 -8.51
CA ASP A 115 -13.21 -10.67 -7.79
C ASP A 115 -13.03 -11.24 -6.38
N LYS A 116 -12.30 -12.36 -6.24
CA LYS A 116 -11.96 -12.91 -4.92
C LYS A 116 -11.11 -11.94 -4.09
N MET A 117 -10.17 -11.25 -4.73
CA MET A 117 -9.33 -10.25 -4.07
C MET A 117 -10.17 -9.09 -3.52
N LEU A 118 -11.01 -8.50 -4.37
CA LEU A 118 -11.88 -7.37 -4.00
C LEU A 118 -12.90 -7.78 -2.95
N HIS A 119 -13.51 -8.97 -3.09
CA HIS A 119 -14.46 -9.50 -2.12
C HIS A 119 -13.79 -9.71 -0.75
N LEU A 120 -12.58 -10.26 -0.72
CA LEU A 120 -11.85 -10.49 0.53
C LEU A 120 -11.52 -9.17 1.25
N ILE A 121 -11.07 -8.15 0.52
CA ILE A 121 -10.79 -6.83 1.08
C ILE A 121 -12.10 -6.18 1.56
N SER A 122 -13.16 -6.26 0.76
CA SER A 122 -14.42 -5.54 0.99
C SER A 122 -15.25 -6.11 2.14
N PHE A 123 -15.28 -7.44 2.25
CA PHE A 123 -16.19 -8.14 3.17
C PHE A 123 -15.49 -8.97 4.24
N SER A 124 -14.16 -8.83 4.37
CA SER A 124 -13.27 -9.48 5.35
C SER A 124 -13.80 -10.81 5.92
N SER A 125 -13.31 -11.93 5.39
CA SER A 125 -13.69 -13.24 5.93
C SER A 125 -13.16 -13.46 7.35
N PRO A 126 -13.96 -14.03 8.27
CA PRO A 126 -13.51 -14.34 9.62
C PRO A 126 -12.30 -15.29 9.58
N GLY A 127 -11.30 -15.02 10.42
CA GLY A 127 -10.10 -15.85 10.57
C GLY A 127 -8.91 -15.49 9.69
N LYS A 128 -8.99 -14.42 8.89
CA LYS A 128 -7.84 -13.93 8.10
C LYS A 128 -7.01 -12.93 8.91
N SER A 129 -5.69 -13.12 8.92
CA SER A 129 -4.78 -12.20 9.62
C SER A 129 -4.75 -10.82 8.95
N PRO A 130 -4.60 -9.73 9.74
CA PRO A 130 -4.43 -8.38 9.20
C PRO A 130 -3.25 -8.27 8.23
N LEU A 131 -2.18 -9.04 8.47
CA LEU A 131 -0.99 -9.02 7.62
C LEU A 131 -1.23 -9.64 6.24
N LEU A 132 -2.12 -10.63 6.14
CA LEU A 132 -2.55 -11.14 4.84
C LEU A 132 -3.31 -10.06 4.06
N LEU A 133 -4.23 -9.34 4.72
CA LEU A 133 -4.91 -8.20 4.10
C LEU A 133 -3.91 -7.13 3.64
N VAL A 134 -2.92 -6.77 4.48
CA VAL A 134 -1.84 -5.85 4.09
C VAL A 134 -1.15 -6.32 2.81
N SER A 135 -0.77 -7.60 2.73
CA SER A 135 -0.03 -8.13 1.57
C SER A 135 -0.86 -8.13 0.28
N ILE A 136 -2.18 -8.37 0.39
CA ILE A 136 -3.11 -8.37 -0.74
C ILE A 136 -3.41 -6.93 -1.20
N ILE A 137 -3.66 -6.03 -0.24
CA ILE A 137 -3.82 -4.59 -0.49
C ILE A 137 -2.59 -4.02 -1.18
N GLN A 138 -1.39 -4.50 -0.82
CA GLN A 138 -0.15 -4.07 -1.44
C GLN A 138 -0.04 -4.46 -2.92
N LEU A 139 -0.51 -5.66 -3.29
CA LEU A 139 -0.63 -6.02 -4.71
C LEU A 139 -1.68 -5.15 -5.41
N LEU A 140 -2.87 -4.98 -4.83
CA LEU A 140 -3.91 -4.15 -5.42
C LEU A 140 -3.42 -2.71 -5.65
N LYS A 141 -2.72 -2.12 -4.68
CA LYS A 141 -2.05 -0.82 -4.81
C LYS A 141 -1.11 -0.79 -6.02
N THR A 142 -0.31 -1.84 -6.20
CA THR A 142 0.62 -1.97 -7.33
C THR A 142 -0.13 -2.03 -8.66
N LEU A 143 -1.21 -2.80 -8.74
CA LEU A 143 -2.03 -2.92 -9.95
C LEU A 143 -2.73 -1.61 -10.29
N LEU A 144 -3.27 -0.89 -9.30
CA LEU A 144 -3.88 0.42 -9.49
C LEU A 144 -2.90 1.43 -10.10
N ARG A 145 -1.66 1.50 -9.58
CA ARG A 145 -0.61 2.38 -10.12
C ARG A 145 -0.24 2.07 -11.57
N GLN A 146 -0.38 0.80 -11.96
CA GLN A 146 -0.11 0.34 -13.32
C GLN A 146 -1.36 0.36 -14.20
N SER A 147 -2.50 0.88 -13.70
CA SER A 147 -3.80 0.80 -14.39
C SER A 147 -4.15 -0.62 -14.86
N PHE A 148 -3.75 -1.63 -14.07
CA PHE A 148 -3.87 -3.06 -14.37
C PHE A 148 -3.16 -3.51 -15.66
N SER A 149 -2.23 -2.70 -16.17
CA SER A 149 -1.34 -3.04 -17.28
C SER A 149 -0.07 -3.69 -16.74
N SER A 150 -0.08 -5.03 -16.66
CA SER A 150 1.11 -5.80 -16.28
C SER A 150 1.37 -6.93 -17.26
N ALA A 151 2.63 -7.08 -17.69
CA ALA A 151 3.04 -8.22 -18.48
C ALA A 151 3.18 -9.49 -17.60
N LEU A 152 3.53 -9.32 -16.33
CA LEU A 152 3.70 -10.40 -15.38
C LEU A 152 2.39 -10.93 -14.83
N LEU A 153 1.39 -10.08 -14.58
CA LEU A 153 0.16 -10.49 -13.91
C LEU A 153 -1.07 -10.13 -14.73
N LYS A 154 -1.93 -11.12 -14.98
CA LYS A 154 -3.26 -10.91 -15.55
C LYS A 154 -4.33 -11.19 -14.52
N THR A 155 -5.26 -10.25 -14.36
CA THR A 155 -6.44 -10.43 -13.53
C THR A 155 -7.50 -11.20 -14.31
N LYS A 156 -8.01 -12.30 -13.75
CA LYS A 156 -9.23 -12.94 -14.23
C LYS A 156 -10.41 -12.16 -13.63
N LEU A 157 -11.28 -11.63 -14.49
CA LEU A 157 -12.61 -11.17 -14.09
C LEU A 157 -13.59 -12.31 -14.35
N SER A 158 -14.62 -12.42 -13.52
CA SER A 158 -15.82 -13.18 -13.85
C SER A 158 -16.35 -12.73 -15.22
N ASP A 159 -16.90 -13.66 -16.02
CA ASP A 159 -17.42 -13.48 -17.39
C ASP A 159 -18.64 -12.52 -17.46
N GLN A 160 -18.61 -11.39 -16.75
CA GLN A 160 -19.56 -10.32 -16.92
C GLN A 160 -19.33 -9.71 -18.31
N PRO A 161 -20.42 -9.36 -19.03
CA PRO A 161 -20.28 -8.68 -20.32
C PRO A 161 -19.37 -7.48 -20.12
N LEU A 162 -18.43 -7.26 -21.05
CA LEU A 162 -17.64 -6.03 -21.08
C LEU A 162 -18.63 -4.87 -21.23
N ASP A 163 -19.11 -4.33 -20.12
CA ASP A 163 -19.67 -2.99 -20.13
C ASP A 163 -18.50 -2.08 -20.51
N GLU A 164 -18.78 -1.12 -21.39
CA GLU A 164 -17.91 0.01 -21.73
C GLU A 164 -17.72 0.97 -20.52
N SER A 165 -17.64 0.41 -19.31
CA SER A 165 -17.28 1.16 -18.12
C SER A 165 -15.84 1.67 -18.28
N THR A 166 -15.67 2.98 -18.18
CA THR A 166 -14.36 3.65 -18.25
C THR A 166 -13.38 3.19 -17.17
N LEU A 167 -13.88 2.46 -16.16
CA LEU A 167 -13.16 2.03 -14.97
C LEU A 167 -12.54 0.63 -15.05
N GLN A 168 -12.70 -0.08 -16.17
CA GLN A 168 -12.16 -1.44 -16.30
C GLN A 168 -10.70 -1.53 -15.83
N PRO A 169 -10.35 -2.57 -15.07
CA PRO A 169 -11.17 -3.74 -14.70
C PRO A 169 -12.12 -3.54 -13.51
N LEU A 170 -12.13 -2.37 -12.86
CA LEU A 170 -13.08 -2.09 -11.78
C LEU A 170 -14.42 -1.62 -12.34
N ASN A 171 -15.48 -1.79 -11.56
CA ASN A 171 -16.77 -1.15 -11.79
C ASN A 171 -17.11 -0.21 -10.63
N THR A 172 -18.13 0.63 -10.80
CA THR A 172 -18.51 1.62 -9.77
C THR A 172 -18.86 0.95 -8.44
N GLN A 173 -19.58 -0.17 -8.46
CA GLN A 173 -20.01 -0.86 -7.25
C GLN A 173 -18.83 -1.45 -6.44
N SER A 174 -17.95 -2.19 -7.11
CA SER A 174 -16.72 -2.74 -6.50
C SER A 174 -15.79 -1.64 -6.01
N THR A 175 -15.72 -0.51 -6.71
CA THR A 175 -14.97 0.67 -6.29
C THR A 175 -15.52 1.23 -4.98
N LEU A 176 -16.83 1.41 -4.87
CA LEU A 176 -17.46 1.94 -3.65
C LEU A 176 -17.29 0.99 -2.45
N TYR A 177 -17.43 -0.32 -2.65
CA TYR A 177 -17.17 -1.31 -1.59
C TYR A 177 -15.70 -1.30 -1.16
N LEU A 178 -14.78 -1.22 -2.11
CA LEU A 178 -13.35 -1.14 -1.83
C LEU A 178 -13.01 0.12 -1.03
N VAL A 179 -13.54 1.29 -1.43
CA VAL A 179 -13.37 2.56 -0.70
C VAL A 179 -13.86 2.41 0.74
N ALA A 180 -15.09 1.92 0.93
CA ALA A 180 -15.68 1.76 2.25
C ALA A 180 -14.84 0.82 3.13
N ALA A 181 -14.35 -0.29 2.58
CA ALA A 181 -13.52 -1.22 3.33
C ALA A 181 -12.15 -0.65 3.70
N LEU A 182 -11.47 0.03 2.76
CA LEU A 182 -10.20 0.69 3.04
C LEU A 182 -10.36 1.82 4.08
N GLN A 183 -11.45 2.60 4.01
CA GLN A 183 -11.82 3.60 5.03
C GLN A 183 -12.03 2.95 6.40
N ASN A 184 -12.76 1.83 6.46
CA ASN A 184 -12.99 1.10 7.71
C ASN A 184 -11.67 0.59 8.33
N PHE A 185 -10.69 0.21 7.51
CA PHE A 185 -9.36 -0.18 8.00
C PHE A 185 -8.57 0.97 8.62
N LEU A 186 -8.86 2.24 8.27
CA LEU A 186 -8.21 3.40 8.87
C LEU A 186 -8.58 3.60 10.35
N ILE A 187 -9.77 3.12 10.73
CA ILE A 187 -10.28 3.21 12.09
C ILE A 187 -9.75 2.05 12.96
N GLN A 188 -9.13 1.04 12.35
CA GLN A 188 -8.58 -0.11 13.08
C GLN A 188 -7.22 0.20 13.74
N LYS A 189 -6.91 -0.53 14.82
CA LYS A 189 -5.66 -0.34 15.59
C LYS A 189 -4.41 -0.92 14.92
N HIS A 190 -4.53 -1.61 13.79
CA HIS A 190 -3.42 -2.32 13.17
C HIS A 190 -2.61 -1.40 12.25
N LEU A 191 -1.48 -0.87 12.74
CA LEU A 191 -0.69 0.16 12.07
C LEU A 191 -0.34 -0.16 10.60
N LEU A 192 0.15 -1.37 10.30
CA LEU A 192 0.51 -1.74 8.92
C LEU A 192 -0.71 -1.78 8.00
N LEU A 193 -1.88 -2.13 8.53
CA LEU A 193 -3.11 -2.19 7.77
C LEU A 193 -3.63 -0.79 7.46
N VAL A 194 -3.56 0.13 8.42
CA VAL A 194 -3.83 1.56 8.20
C VAL A 194 -2.92 2.11 7.10
N GLN A 195 -1.61 1.87 7.18
CA GLN A 195 -0.65 2.39 6.20
C GLN A 195 -0.87 1.81 4.79
N ALA A 196 -1.08 0.49 4.68
CA ALA A 196 -1.40 -0.15 3.40
C ALA A 196 -2.70 0.41 2.81
N SER A 197 -3.72 0.62 3.65
CA SER A 197 -5.03 1.09 3.22
C SER A 197 -4.98 2.53 2.70
N ILE A 198 -4.23 3.42 3.36
CA ILE A 198 -4.03 4.80 2.89
C ILE A 198 -3.29 4.81 1.55
N GLY A 199 -2.20 4.05 1.43
CA GLY A 199 -1.46 3.96 0.18
C GLY A 199 -2.31 3.41 -0.98
N CYS A 200 -3.17 2.44 -0.69
CA CYS A 200 -4.09 1.88 -1.66
C CYS A 200 -5.23 2.85 -2.02
N LEU A 201 -5.81 3.56 -1.04
CA LEU A 201 -6.80 4.61 -1.29
C LEU A 201 -6.22 5.72 -2.18
N GLY A 202 -4.99 6.15 -1.92
CA GLY A 202 -4.31 7.16 -2.74
C GLY A 202 -4.12 6.70 -4.19
N SER A 203 -3.67 5.45 -4.36
CA SER A 203 -3.49 4.86 -5.70
C SER A 203 -4.83 4.60 -6.40
N LEU A 204 -5.89 4.30 -5.65
CA LEU A 204 -7.25 4.14 -6.18
C LEU A 204 -7.80 5.48 -6.66
N LEU A 205 -7.70 6.54 -5.84
CA LEU A 205 -8.15 7.88 -6.25
C LEU A 205 -7.35 8.41 -7.45
N GLU A 206 -6.05 8.15 -7.51
CA GLU A 206 -5.24 8.50 -8.68
C GLU A 206 -5.68 7.75 -9.94
N PHE A 207 -5.90 6.43 -9.83
CA PHE A 207 -6.45 5.63 -10.92
C PHE A 207 -7.83 6.15 -11.38
N LEU A 208 -8.74 6.39 -10.44
CA LEU A 208 -10.05 6.96 -10.73
C LEU A 208 -9.92 8.33 -11.37
N PHE A 209 -9.04 9.20 -10.90
CA PHE A 209 -8.87 10.54 -11.46
C PHE A 209 -8.38 10.50 -12.92
N ILE A 210 -7.50 9.55 -13.26
CA ILE A 210 -7.03 9.33 -14.63
C ILE A 210 -8.17 8.77 -15.51
N LYS A 211 -9.00 7.87 -15.00
CA LYS A 211 -10.05 7.17 -15.77
C LYS A 211 -11.38 7.93 -15.87
N ASN A 212 -11.83 8.52 -14.75
CA ASN A 212 -13.08 9.25 -14.60
C ASN A 212 -12.99 10.21 -13.39
N LYS A 213 -12.74 11.48 -13.68
CA LYS A 213 -12.59 12.53 -12.65
C LYS A 213 -13.83 12.71 -11.78
N ASP A 214 -15.03 12.57 -12.34
CA ASP A 214 -16.27 12.77 -11.59
C ASP A 214 -16.42 11.73 -10.48
N ILE A 215 -16.05 10.49 -10.76
CA ILE A 215 -16.05 9.42 -9.76
C ILE A 215 -14.97 9.67 -8.70
N ALA A 216 -13.79 10.15 -9.09
CA ALA A 216 -12.74 10.50 -8.14
C ALA A 216 -13.18 11.63 -7.19
N PHE A 217 -13.77 12.70 -7.73
CA PHE A 217 -14.34 13.79 -6.93
C PHE A 217 -15.46 13.29 -6.03
N HIS A 218 -16.37 12.48 -6.57
CA HIS A 218 -17.47 11.90 -5.79
C HIS A 218 -16.98 11.07 -4.60
N VAL A 219 -15.94 10.26 -4.79
CA VAL A 219 -15.34 9.43 -3.72
C VAL A 219 -14.62 10.29 -2.68
N ALA A 220 -13.84 11.29 -3.12
CA ALA A 220 -13.11 12.17 -2.21
C ALA A 220 -14.04 13.10 -1.41
N SER A 221 -15.20 13.44 -1.96
CA SER A 221 -16.21 14.30 -1.32
C SER A 221 -17.24 13.54 -0.47
N GLN A 222 -17.11 12.21 -0.29
CA GLN A 222 -18.06 11.43 0.52
C GLN A 222 -18.09 11.90 1.98
N PRO A 223 -19.28 12.02 2.60
CA PRO A 223 -19.40 12.31 4.03
C PRO A 223 -18.71 11.28 4.93
N SER A 224 -18.52 10.03 4.46
CA SER A 224 -17.78 9.01 5.20
C SER A 224 -16.33 9.41 5.46
N ASN A 225 -15.71 10.22 4.59
CA ASN A 225 -14.35 10.73 4.81
C ASN A 225 -14.28 11.63 6.05
N HIS A 226 -15.29 12.49 6.24
CA HIS A 226 -15.41 13.34 7.43
C HIS A 226 -15.56 12.49 8.69
N PHE A 227 -16.42 11.47 8.65
CA PHE A 227 -16.60 10.56 9.78
C PHE A 227 -15.31 9.81 10.16
N VAL A 228 -14.55 9.33 9.16
CA VAL A 228 -13.26 8.67 9.38
C VAL A 228 -12.27 9.64 10.03
N LEU A 229 -12.13 10.86 9.50
CA LEU A 229 -11.24 11.88 10.07
C LEU A 229 -11.64 12.23 11.51
N PHE A 230 -12.91 12.51 11.74
CA PHE A 230 -13.44 12.78 13.07
C PHE A 230 -13.11 11.65 14.06
N THR A 231 -13.30 10.40 13.64
CA THR A 231 -13.00 9.22 14.48
C THR A 231 -11.50 9.09 14.75
N CYS A 232 -10.66 9.30 13.75
CA CYS A 232 -9.20 9.25 13.90
C CYS A 232 -8.67 10.37 14.80
N LEU A 233 -9.19 11.59 14.68
CA LEU A 233 -8.73 12.76 15.43
C LEU A 233 -9.18 12.74 16.90
N ASN A 234 -10.36 12.18 17.18
CA ASN A 234 -10.94 12.13 18.54
C ASN A 234 -10.72 10.80 19.28
N GLY A 235 -9.93 9.88 18.72
CA GLY A 235 -9.63 8.59 19.32
C GLY A 235 -8.85 8.68 20.64
N ALA A 236 -9.14 7.78 21.59
CA ALA A 236 -8.60 7.77 22.96
C ALA A 236 -7.08 7.52 23.10
N GLN A 237 -6.36 7.24 22.01
CA GLN A 237 -4.90 7.11 22.01
C GLN A 237 -4.29 8.26 21.21
N SER A 238 -3.51 9.08 21.91
CA SER A 238 -2.57 10.09 21.39
C SER A 238 -2.22 9.92 19.91
N GLY A 239 -2.80 10.73 19.04
CA GLY A 239 -2.55 10.53 17.60
C GLY A 239 -3.21 11.51 16.65
N PHE A 240 -3.50 12.73 17.09
CA PHE A 240 -3.96 13.77 16.17
C PHE A 240 -2.95 14.03 15.02
N LEU A 241 -1.64 13.97 15.30
CA LEU A 241 -0.58 13.98 14.30
C LEU A 241 -0.12 12.55 13.97
N GLN A 242 -1.04 11.67 13.60
CA GLN A 242 -0.65 10.39 13.01
C GLN A 242 -0.28 10.59 11.55
N ARG A 243 0.88 10.06 11.16
CA ARG A 243 1.35 10.01 9.77
C ARG A 243 0.26 9.55 8.79
N GLY A 244 -0.54 8.56 9.19
CA GLY A 244 -1.63 8.07 8.35
C GLY A 244 -2.75 9.11 8.13
N VAL A 245 -3.16 9.80 9.19
CA VAL A 245 -4.23 10.81 9.14
C VAL A 245 -3.82 12.00 8.27
N LEU A 246 -2.59 12.50 8.43
CA LEU A 246 -2.03 13.59 7.62
C LEU A 246 -2.01 13.25 6.13
N ARG A 247 -1.60 12.02 5.79
CA ARG A 247 -1.62 11.54 4.41
C ARG A 247 -3.01 11.40 3.85
N PHE A 248 -3.95 10.91 4.65
CA PHE A 248 -5.34 10.79 4.24
C PHE A 248 -5.95 12.17 3.96
N MET A 249 -5.71 13.17 4.82
CA MET A 249 -6.15 14.55 4.58
C MET A 249 -5.50 15.19 3.36
N SER A 250 -4.19 15.02 3.17
CA SER A 250 -3.46 15.49 2.00
C SER A 250 -4.03 14.88 0.71
N MET A 251 -4.34 13.59 0.73
CA MET A 251 -4.99 12.90 -0.37
C MET A 251 -6.39 13.48 -0.67
N LEU A 252 -7.21 13.74 0.35
CA LEU A 252 -8.53 14.37 0.15
C LEU A 252 -8.38 15.79 -0.40
N LEU A 253 -7.45 16.60 0.10
CA LEU A 253 -7.15 17.93 -0.45
C LEU A 253 -6.81 17.88 -1.94
N LYS A 254 -6.16 16.80 -2.41
CA LYS A 254 -5.75 16.66 -3.80
C LYS A 254 -6.94 16.39 -4.72
N TYR A 255 -7.93 15.64 -4.23
CA TYR A 255 -8.99 15.05 -5.06
C TYR A 255 -10.40 15.50 -4.69
N SER A 256 -10.59 16.36 -3.69
CA SER A 256 -11.90 16.92 -3.32
C SER A 256 -12.18 18.26 -4.01
N CYS A 257 -13.46 18.59 -4.16
CA CYS A 257 -13.88 19.96 -4.50
C CYS A 257 -13.82 20.85 -3.25
N THR A 258 -13.54 22.15 -3.42
CA THR A 258 -13.36 23.14 -2.34
C THR A 258 -14.52 23.15 -1.34
N ASP A 259 -15.74 22.92 -1.81
CA ASP A 259 -16.97 23.05 -1.01
C ASP A 259 -17.24 21.84 -0.11
N THR A 260 -16.45 20.77 -0.26
CA THR A 260 -16.65 19.48 0.43
C THR A 260 -15.50 19.12 1.35
N LEU A 261 -14.54 20.04 1.51
CA LEU A 261 -13.35 19.83 2.31
C LEU A 261 -13.71 19.78 3.81
N PRO A 262 -13.06 18.88 4.59
CA PRO A 262 -13.22 18.79 6.03
C PRO A 262 -12.46 19.92 6.73
N LEU A 263 -12.93 21.16 6.50
CA LEU A 263 -12.33 22.39 7.01
C LEU A 263 -12.23 22.40 8.54
N PHE A 264 -13.23 21.84 9.23
CA PHE A 264 -13.24 21.74 10.67
C PHE A 264 -12.08 20.87 11.18
N GLU A 265 -11.95 19.67 10.63
CA GLU A 265 -10.90 18.71 10.95
C GLU A 265 -9.51 19.26 10.60
N MET A 266 -9.38 19.97 9.47
CA MET A 266 -8.13 20.61 9.06
C MET A 266 -7.70 21.74 10.01
N LYS A 267 -8.64 22.60 10.42
CA LYS A 267 -8.37 23.65 11.41
C LYS A 267 -7.98 23.06 12.75
N GLN A 268 -8.71 22.02 13.18
CA GLN A 268 -8.34 21.25 14.35
C GLN A 268 -6.88 20.77 14.21
N VAL A 269 -6.50 20.25 13.03
CA VAL A 269 -5.15 19.77 12.63
C VAL A 269 -4.05 20.81 12.77
N ILE A 270 -4.32 22.03 12.33
CA ILE A 270 -3.38 23.14 12.44
C ILE A 270 -3.24 23.58 13.91
N GLU A 271 -4.36 23.73 14.62
CA GLU A 271 -4.38 24.24 15.98
C GLU A 271 -3.65 23.33 16.97
N ASN A 272 -3.86 22.01 16.92
CA ASN A 272 -3.11 21.15 17.85
C ASN A 272 -1.68 20.90 17.40
N ALA A 273 -1.36 20.98 16.10
CA ALA A 273 0.03 20.96 15.66
C ALA A 273 0.81 22.16 16.22
N ALA A 274 0.20 23.34 16.28
CA ALA A 274 0.78 24.55 16.86
C ALA A 274 1.07 24.43 18.37
N LYS A 275 0.33 23.58 19.08
CA LYS A 275 0.48 23.34 20.53
C LYS A 275 1.57 22.31 20.87
N ILE A 276 1.99 21.50 19.91
CA ILE A 276 2.94 20.40 20.14
C ILE A 276 4.38 20.92 20.10
N HIS A 277 5.23 20.45 21.02
CA HIS A 277 6.65 20.74 21.00
C HIS A 277 7.35 19.96 19.87
N LEU A 278 8.23 20.64 19.13
CA LEU A 278 8.94 20.08 17.98
C LEU A 278 9.73 18.81 18.29
N SER A 279 10.27 18.70 19.51
CA SER A 279 11.03 17.53 19.97
C SER A 279 10.21 16.25 20.02
N ASP A 280 8.89 16.37 20.09
CA ASP A 280 7.98 15.26 20.35
C ASP A 280 7.41 14.68 19.05
N ILE A 281 7.66 15.33 17.90
CA ILE A 281 7.16 14.94 16.59
C ILE A 281 8.18 14.01 15.91
N PRO A 282 7.82 12.74 15.60
CA PRO A 282 8.68 11.87 14.82
C PRO A 282 8.96 12.47 13.43
N PHE A 283 10.18 12.30 12.92
CA PHE A 283 10.57 12.81 11.59
C PHE A 283 9.60 12.39 10.46
N SER A 284 9.14 11.14 10.48
CA SER A 284 8.18 10.65 9.48
C SER A 284 6.80 11.29 9.57
N VAL A 285 6.41 11.83 10.72
CA VAL A 285 5.19 12.63 10.91
C VAL A 285 5.43 14.07 10.48
N ALA A 286 6.61 14.61 10.79
CA ALA A 286 7.03 15.95 10.39
C ALA A 286 7.01 16.13 8.87
N VAL A 287 7.56 15.17 8.11
CA VAL A 287 7.52 15.21 6.63
C VAL A 287 6.07 15.29 6.11
N GLU A 288 5.19 14.46 6.63
CA GLU A 288 3.80 14.39 6.16
C GLU A 288 2.98 15.60 6.62
N LEU A 289 3.32 16.18 7.78
CA LEU A 289 2.75 17.44 8.24
C LEU A 289 3.19 18.58 7.33
N ARG A 290 4.47 18.64 6.96
CA ARG A 290 4.98 19.64 6.01
C ARG A 290 4.27 19.54 4.67
N ASP A 291 4.17 18.34 4.12
CA ASP A 291 3.54 18.11 2.82
C ASP A 291 2.04 18.47 2.86
N PHE A 292 1.35 18.13 3.96
CA PHE A 292 -0.02 18.56 4.23
C PHE A 292 -0.16 20.09 4.24
N LEU A 293 0.68 20.79 5.02
CA LEU A 293 0.65 22.25 5.16
C LEU A 293 0.95 22.97 3.83
N LEU A 294 1.93 22.49 3.07
CA LEU A 294 2.25 23.02 1.73
C LEU A 294 1.07 22.84 0.76
N GLN A 295 0.44 21.66 0.79
CA GLN A 295 -0.71 21.40 -0.05
C GLN A 295 -1.90 22.30 0.33
N LEU A 296 -2.10 22.52 1.63
CA LEU A 296 -3.13 23.38 2.17
C LEU A 296 -2.97 24.84 1.70
N GLN A 297 -1.73 25.36 1.68
CA GLN A 297 -1.41 26.68 1.13
C GLN A 297 -1.66 26.76 -0.39
N GLY A 298 -1.35 25.69 -1.12
CA GLY A 298 -1.55 25.62 -2.57
C GLY A 298 -3.03 25.56 -2.97
N THR A 299 -3.89 25.04 -2.09
CA THR A 299 -5.35 25.01 -2.32
C THR A 299 -5.97 26.37 -2.02
N LYS A 300 -6.87 26.85 -2.89
CA LYS A 300 -7.68 28.08 -2.67
C LYS A 300 -8.76 27.87 -1.59
N CYS A 301 -8.40 27.24 -0.47
CA CYS A 301 -9.32 26.91 0.60
C CYS A 301 -9.47 28.11 1.54
N ALA A 302 -10.69 28.42 1.98
CA ALA A 302 -10.98 29.56 2.87
C ALA A 302 -10.60 29.25 4.32
N ILE A 303 -9.30 29.04 4.57
CA ILE A 303 -8.81 28.58 5.88
C ILE A 303 -8.71 29.72 6.89
N GLY A 304 -8.68 30.98 6.43
CA GLY A 304 -8.63 32.18 7.26
C GLY A 304 -7.22 32.76 7.36
N ASP A 305 -7.12 34.08 7.56
CA ASP A 305 -5.84 34.78 7.61
C ASP A 305 -5.03 34.41 8.86
N ALA A 306 -5.71 34.16 9.99
CA ALA A 306 -5.08 33.76 11.24
C ALA A 306 -4.42 32.37 11.11
N GLU A 307 -5.13 31.41 10.53
CA GLU A 307 -4.65 30.07 10.26
C GLU A 307 -3.50 30.08 9.24
N SER A 308 -3.54 30.96 8.24
CA SER A 308 -2.46 31.15 7.28
C SER A 308 -1.14 31.57 7.94
N SER A 309 -1.21 32.45 8.95
CA SER A 309 -0.04 32.82 9.75
C SER A 309 0.52 31.63 10.54
N ILE A 310 -0.36 30.82 11.15
CA ILE A 310 0.05 29.63 11.92
C ILE A 310 0.69 28.59 11.00
N ILE A 311 0.17 28.40 9.78
CA ILE A 311 0.75 27.47 8.80
C ILE A 311 2.18 27.87 8.45
N ASN A 312 2.47 29.16 8.21
CA ASN A 312 3.83 29.63 7.90
C ASN A 312 4.80 29.35 9.06
N GLU A 313 4.37 29.67 10.29
CA GLU A 313 5.18 29.39 11.48
C GLU A 313 5.45 27.89 11.66
N LEU A 314 4.44 27.04 11.42
CA LEU A 314 4.59 25.59 11.47
C LEU A 314 5.53 25.06 10.39
N LEU A 315 5.48 25.60 9.17
CA LEU A 315 6.37 25.20 8.08
C LEU A 315 7.83 25.51 8.40
N ASP A 316 8.12 26.68 8.97
CA ASP A 316 9.47 27.05 9.40
C ASP A 316 9.97 26.12 10.52
N LYS A 317 9.09 25.83 11.49
CA LYS A 317 9.37 24.93 12.62
C LYS A 317 9.67 23.50 12.17
N VAL A 318 8.81 22.92 11.32
CA VAL A 318 8.92 21.54 10.84
C VAL A 318 10.13 21.35 9.92
N SER A 319 10.49 22.38 9.15
CA SER A 319 11.68 22.35 8.27
C SER A 319 13.00 22.22 9.04
N CYS A 320 13.02 22.53 10.33
CA CYS A 320 14.20 22.37 11.19
C CYS A 320 14.43 20.92 11.66
N ILE A 321 13.46 20.01 11.49
CA ILE A 321 13.58 18.62 11.96
C ILE A 321 14.46 17.84 10.97
N GLN A 322 15.59 17.32 11.47
CA GLN A 322 16.54 16.56 10.67
C GLN A 322 16.19 15.06 10.61
N GLU A 323 16.52 14.43 9.49
CA GLU A 323 16.35 12.99 9.31
C GLU A 323 17.29 12.21 10.26
N PRO A 324 16.78 11.24 11.04
CA PRO A 324 17.63 10.43 11.90
C PRO A 324 18.54 9.50 11.06
N PRO A 325 19.81 9.33 11.43
CA PRO A 325 20.71 8.43 10.71
C PRO A 325 20.30 6.96 10.90
N GLY A 326 20.02 6.26 9.79
CA GLY A 326 19.89 4.79 9.77
C GLY A 326 18.49 4.23 10.08
N THR A 327 17.45 4.76 9.45
CA THR A 327 16.09 4.18 9.50
C THR A 327 16.07 2.76 8.94
N GLN A 328 15.83 1.77 9.81
CA GLN A 328 15.59 0.39 9.39
C GLN A 328 14.26 0.31 8.64
N ASP A 329 14.32 0.04 7.34
CA ASP A 329 13.14 -0.08 6.49
C ASP A 329 12.42 -1.43 6.64
N LEU A 330 13.10 -2.47 7.15
CA LEU A 330 12.53 -3.82 7.25
C LEU A 330 12.07 -4.16 8.67
N LEU A 331 10.85 -4.69 8.78
CA LEU A 331 10.26 -5.24 9.99
C LEU A 331 10.02 -6.74 9.84
N CYS A 332 10.28 -7.52 10.90
CA CYS A 332 9.89 -8.93 10.97
C CYS A 332 8.65 -9.07 11.86
N VAL A 333 7.52 -9.49 11.29
CA VAL A 333 6.25 -9.70 11.99
C VAL A 333 5.82 -11.14 11.80
N ASN A 334 5.78 -11.92 12.89
CA ASN A 334 5.43 -13.35 12.89
C ASN A 334 6.22 -14.16 11.84
N GLY A 335 7.52 -13.87 11.73
CA GLY A 335 8.40 -14.52 10.76
C GLY A 335 8.28 -14.04 9.32
N ILE A 336 7.41 -13.07 9.00
CA ILE A 336 7.29 -12.44 7.68
C ILE A 336 8.07 -11.13 7.68
N ILE A 337 8.85 -10.89 6.62
CA ILE A 337 9.60 -9.65 6.50
C ILE A 337 8.81 -8.65 5.65
N VAL A 338 8.70 -7.42 6.12
CA VAL A 338 7.92 -6.33 5.51
C VAL A 338 8.77 -5.07 5.42
N SER A 339 8.90 -4.50 4.22
CA SER A 339 9.46 -3.17 4.03
C SER A 339 8.40 -2.10 4.32
N LEU A 340 8.73 -1.16 5.21
CA LEU A 340 7.90 -0.02 5.55
C LEU A 340 7.73 0.91 4.35
N SER A 341 8.77 1.15 3.57
CA SER A 341 8.71 1.92 2.33
C SER A 341 7.81 1.25 1.29
N HIS A 342 7.79 -0.10 1.23
CA HIS A 342 6.87 -0.81 0.34
C HIS A 342 5.40 -0.62 0.76
N VAL A 343 5.09 -0.74 2.06
CA VAL A 343 3.72 -0.59 2.59
C VAL A 343 3.24 0.87 2.53
N THR A 344 4.09 1.80 2.96
CA THR A 344 3.76 3.23 3.04
C THR A 344 3.90 3.95 1.70
N GLY A 345 4.73 3.47 0.78
CA GLY A 345 5.03 4.14 -0.48
C GLY A 345 3.88 4.23 -1.45
#